data_AF-A0A7V9BWC5-F1
#
_entry.id   AF-A0A7V9BWC5-F1
#
_cell.length_a   1.000
_cell.length_b   1.000
_cell.length_c   1.000
_cell.angle_alpha   90.00
_cell.angle_beta   90.00
_cell.angle_gamma   90.00
#
_symmetry.space_group_name_H-M   'P 1'
#
loop_
_entity.id
_entity.type
_entity.pdbx_description
1 polymer ?
#
loop_
_entity_poly.entity_id
_entity_poly.type
_entity_poly.pdbx_seq_one_letter_code
_entity_poly.pdbx_strand_id
1 'polypeptide(L)'
;MTPSKIKVAVTLSPGLVERARARVAVGEYSSLSAFVEHAIGCQLAAEADFDSIIDEMLDATGGPPSAAERAEARRLLDGSAA
;
A
#
# COMPACT_ATOMS: atom_id res chain seq x y z
N MET A 1 23.79 6.11 -17.25
CA MET A 1 23.64 4.69 -16.90
C MET A 1 22.21 4.48 -16.43
N THR A 2 21.35 3.88 -17.25
CA THR A 2 20.00 3.52 -16.80
C THR A 2 20.16 2.43 -15.74
N PRO A 3 19.60 2.60 -14.53
CA PRO A 3 19.73 1.57 -13.50
C PRO A 3 19.17 0.25 -14.03
N SER A 4 19.93 -0.82 -13.84
CA SER A 4 19.53 -2.19 -14.18
C SER A 4 18.24 -2.53 -13.44
N LYS A 5 17.16 -2.88 -14.17
CA LYS A 5 15.93 -3.34 -13.52
C LYS A 5 16.18 -4.65 -12.77
N ILE A 6 15.56 -4.81 -11.60
CA ILE A 6 15.61 -6.06 -10.82
C ILE A 6 14.53 -7.00 -11.33
N LYS A 7 14.89 -8.26 -11.62
CA LYS A 7 13.94 -9.29 -12.04
C LYS A 7 13.42 -10.03 -10.81
N VAL A 8 12.10 -10.04 -10.63
CA VAL A 8 11.41 -10.79 -9.57
C VAL A 8 10.48 -11.81 -10.23
N ALA A 9 10.53 -13.06 -9.77
CA ALA A 9 9.57 -14.09 -10.17
C ALA A 9 8.50 -14.22 -9.07
N VAL A 10 7.23 -14.10 -9.44
CA VAL A 10 6.10 -14.19 -8.54
C VAL A 10 5.04 -15.12 -9.12
N THR A 11 4.35 -15.85 -8.26
CA THR A 11 3.18 -16.64 -8.64
C THR A 11 1.95 -15.75 -8.55
N LEU A 12 1.18 -15.65 -9.64
CA LEU A 12 -0.04 -14.84 -9.72
C LEU A 12 -1.21 -15.74 -10.11
N SER A 13 -2.43 -15.34 -9.72
CA SER A 13 -3.63 -16.04 -10.16
C SER A 13 -3.81 -15.89 -11.68
N PRO A 14 -4.26 -16.94 -12.39
CA PRO A 14 -4.44 -16.87 -13.85
C PRO A 14 -5.37 -15.73 -14.28
N GLY A 15 -6.48 -15.53 -13.55
CA GLY A 15 -7.43 -14.45 -13.84
C GLY A 15 -6.83 -13.05 -13.71
N LEU A 16 -5.86 -12.85 -12.80
CA LEU A 16 -5.15 -11.58 -12.69
C LEU A 16 -4.24 -11.34 -13.90
N VAL A 17 -3.52 -12.37 -14.34
CA VAL A 17 -2.65 -12.30 -15.53
C VAL A 17 -3.47 -11.98 -16.77
N GLU A 18 -4.63 -12.62 -16.96
CA GLU A 18 -5.50 -12.37 -18.11
C GLU A 18 -6.03 -10.93 -18.13
N ARG A 19 -6.46 -10.39 -16.97
CA ARG A 19 -6.91 -8.99 -16.89
C ARG A 19 -5.77 -8.01 -17.20
N ALA A 20 -4.56 -8.28 -16.72
CA ALA A 20 -3.39 -7.46 -17.03
C ALA A 20 -3.04 -7.52 -18.53
N ARG A 21 -3.13 -8.71 -19.15
CA ARG A 21 -2.92 -8.87 -20.60
C ARG A 21 -3.96 -8.12 -21.43
N ALA A 22 -5.23 -8.13 -21.02
CA ALA A 22 -6.28 -7.39 -21.71
C ALA A 22 -5.98 -5.88 -21.75
N ARG A 23 -5.50 -5.32 -20.64
CA ARG A 23 -5.07 -3.91 -20.53
C ARG A 23 -3.92 -3.58 -21.49
N VAL A 24 -2.94 -4.47 -21.62
CA VAL A 24 -1.85 -4.32 -22.59
C VAL A 24 -2.37 -4.43 -24.03
N ALA A 25 -3.30 -5.36 -24.30
CA ALA A 25 -3.85 -5.58 -25.63
C ALA A 25 -4.64 -4.38 -26.17
N VAL A 26 -5.32 -3.63 -25.31
CA VAL A 26 -6.00 -2.38 -25.67
C VAL A 26 -5.06 -1.16 -25.74
N GLY A 27 -3.76 -1.36 -25.49
CA GLY A 27 -2.75 -0.31 -25.60
C GLY A 27 -2.64 0.62 -24.39
N GLU A 28 -3.31 0.34 -23.26
CA GLU A 28 -3.18 1.14 -22.03
C GLU A 28 -1.76 1.06 -21.45
N TYR A 29 -1.06 -0.06 -21.68
CA TYR A 29 0.30 -0.28 -21.20
C TYR A 29 1.16 -0.91 -22.31
N SER A 30 2.43 -0.52 -22.37
CA SER A 30 3.37 -1.01 -23.39
C SER A 30 3.78 -2.48 -23.23
N SER A 31 3.63 -3.04 -22.03
CA SER A 31 3.95 -4.44 -21.72
C SER A 31 3.35 -4.86 -20.38
N LEU A 32 3.34 -6.18 -20.12
CA LEU A 32 2.94 -6.71 -18.82
C LEU A 32 3.86 -6.23 -17.69
N SER A 33 5.16 -6.13 -17.94
CA SER A 33 6.11 -5.60 -16.96
C SER A 33 5.83 -4.13 -16.64
N ALA A 34 5.50 -3.31 -17.64
CA ALA A 34 5.13 -1.91 -17.44
C ALA A 34 3.83 -1.78 -16.61
N PHE A 35 2.84 -2.62 -16.88
CA PHE A 35 1.62 -2.69 -16.07
C PHE A 35 1.92 -3.04 -14.60
N VAL A 36 2.71 -4.09 -14.36
CA VAL A 36 3.03 -4.55 -13.00
C VAL A 36 3.86 -3.52 -12.23
N GLU A 37 4.85 -2.90 -12.88
CA GLU A 37 5.69 -1.85 -12.28
C GLU A 37 4.85 -0.62 -11.93
N HIS A 38 3.93 -0.21 -12.80
CA HIS A 38 2.99 0.88 -12.51
C HIS A 38 2.06 0.54 -11.34
N ALA A 39 1.47 -0.65 -11.34
CA ALA A 39 0.55 -1.08 -10.28
C ALA A 39 1.23 -1.13 -8.90
N ILE A 40 2.47 -1.64 -8.83
CA ILE A 40 3.26 -1.63 -7.59
C ILE A 40 3.55 -0.19 -7.15
N GLY A 41 3.93 0.69 -8.09
CA GLY A 41 4.17 2.10 -7.79
C GLY A 41 2.93 2.81 -7.24
N CYS A 42 1.76 2.58 -7.83
CA CYS A 42 0.50 3.14 -7.34
C CYS A 42 0.14 2.65 -5.94
N GLN A 43 0.35 1.36 -5.65
CA GLN A 43 0.06 0.82 -4.32
C GLN A 43 0.97 1.45 -3.26
N LEU A 44 2.27 1.56 -3.53
CA LEU A 44 3.23 2.18 -2.61
C LEU A 44 2.93 3.67 -2.38
N ALA A 45 2.53 4.39 -3.44
CA ALA A 45 2.12 5.78 -3.33
C ALA A 45 0.84 5.93 -2.49
N ALA A 46 -0.16 5.08 -2.71
CA ALA A 46 -1.40 5.12 -1.93
C ALA A 46 -1.17 4.83 -0.44
N GLU A 47 -0.26 3.91 -0.10
CA GLU A 47 0.14 3.65 1.28
C GLU A 47 0.83 4.87 1.90
N ALA A 48 1.77 5.50 1.19
CA ALA A 48 2.47 6.69 1.66
C ALA A 48 1.53 7.90 1.83
N ASP A 49 0.61 8.11 0.89
CA ASP A 49 -0.39 9.18 0.95
C ASP A 49 -1.34 8.96 2.14
N PHE A 50 -1.76 7.72 2.37
CA PHE A 50 -2.60 7.38 3.52
C PHE A 50 -1.90 7.67 4.85
N ASP A 51 -0.65 7.23 5.00
CA ASP A 51 0.14 7.49 6.21
C ASP A 51 0.30 9.00 6.45
N SER A 52 0.59 9.76 5.39
CA SER A 52 0.72 11.23 5.50
C SER A 52 -0.57 11.90 5.93
N ILE A 53 -1.74 11.45 5.43
CA ILE A 53 -3.03 12.00 5.83
C ILE A 53 -3.32 11.69 7.31
N ILE A 54 -3.02 10.47 7.75
CA ILE A 54 -3.20 10.07 9.15
C ILE A 54 -2.29 10.90 10.05
N ASP A 55 -1.03 11.09 9.69
CA ASP A 55 -0.10 11.91 10.46
C ASP A 55 -0.56 13.37 10.56
N GLU A 56 -1.03 13.98 9.46
CA GLU A 56 -1.59 15.34 9.47
C GLU A 56 -2.82 15.44 10.38
N MET A 57 -3.73 14.47 10.32
CA MET A 57 -4.93 14.45 11.15
C MET A 57 -4.60 14.25 12.63
N LEU A 58 -3.60 13.43 12.94
CA LEU A 58 -3.13 13.22 14.30
C LEU A 58 -2.50 14.51 14.83
N ASP A 59 -1.59 15.13 14.09
CA ASP A 59 -0.95 16.39 14.49
C ASP A 59 -1.97 17.50 14.74
N ALA A 60 -3.03 17.58 13.93
CA ALA A 60 -4.13 18.52 14.13
C ALA A 60 -4.98 18.23 15.39
N THR A 61 -4.95 17.00 15.90
CA THR A 61 -5.80 16.54 17.02
C THR A 61 -5.04 16.22 18.31
N GLY A 62 -3.75 16.57 18.38
CA GLY A 62 -2.91 16.40 19.59
C GLY A 62 -1.74 15.43 19.43
N GLY A 63 -1.48 14.99 18.20
CA GLY A 63 -0.42 14.07 17.82
C GLY A 63 -0.80 12.60 17.97
N PRO A 64 0.09 11.69 17.55
CA PRO A 64 -0.10 10.25 17.73
C PRO A 64 -0.19 9.90 19.23
N PRO A 65 -1.03 8.90 19.60
CA PRO A 65 -1.23 8.55 21.00
C PRO A 65 0.08 8.13 21.66
N SER A 66 0.29 8.55 22.89
CA SER A 66 1.44 8.13 23.70
C SER A 66 1.39 6.64 24.03
N ALA A 67 2.50 6.09 24.51
CA ALA A 67 2.55 4.70 24.95
C ALA A 67 1.57 4.39 26.09
N ALA A 68 1.35 5.35 27.00
CA ALA A 68 0.41 5.22 28.10
C ALA A 68 -1.04 5.20 27.60
N GLU A 69 -1.41 6.09 26.68
CA GLU A 69 -2.76 6.14 26.08
C GLU A 69 -3.05 4.88 25.26
N ARG A 70 -2.06 4.37 24.51
CA ARG A 70 -2.20 3.08 23.81
C ARG A 70 -2.43 1.92 24.77
N ALA A 71 -1.69 1.87 25.88
CA ALA A 71 -1.85 0.82 26.88
C ALA A 71 -3.23 0.89 27.54
N GLU A 72 -3.73 2.09 27.81
CA GLU A 72 -5.07 2.29 28.38
C GLU A 72 -6.18 1.91 27.40
N ALA A 73 -6.11 2.40 26.15
CA ALA A 73 -7.04 2.02 25.10
C ALA A 73 -7.06 0.50 24.90
N ARG A 74 -5.90 -0.16 24.96
CA ARG A 74 -5.82 -1.62 24.86
C ARG A 74 -6.54 -2.33 26.00
N ARG A 75 -6.39 -1.86 27.25
CA ARG A 75 -7.13 -2.40 28.40
C ARG A 75 -8.64 -2.26 28.24
N LEU A 76 -9.10 -1.11 27.74
CA LEU A 76 -10.52 -0.83 27.50
C LEU A 76 -11.09 -1.72 26.37
N LEU A 77 -10.36 -1.86 25.27
CA LEU A 77 -10.79 -2.65 24.10
C LEU A 77 -10.76 -4.16 24.35
N ASP A 78 -9.81 -4.65 25.15
CA ASP A 78 -9.72 -6.05 25.53
C ASP A 78 -10.70 -6.43 26.66
N GLY A 79 -11.49 -5.47 27.18
CA GLY A 79 -12.46 -5.68 28.26
C GLY A 79 -11.84 -5.94 29.64
N SER A 80 -10.53 -5.70 29.79
CA SER A 80 -9.79 -5.88 31.03
C SER A 80 -9.83 -4.65 31.94
N ALA A 81 -10.39 -3.53 31.46
CA ALA A 81 -10.64 -2.34 32.26
C ALA A 81 -11.94 -2.52 33.06
N ALA A 82 -11.82 -3.18 34.21
CA ALA A 82 -12.82 -3.19 35.28
C ALA A 82 -12.11 -2.90 36.61
#